data_AF-A0A9W7H9U5-F1
#
_entry.id   AF-A0A9W7H9U5-F1
#
_cell.length_a   1.000
_cell.length_b   1.000
_cell.length_c   1.000
_cell.angle_alpha   90.00
_cell.angle_beta   90.00
_cell.angle_gamma   90.00
#
_symmetry.space_group_name_H-M   'P 1'
#
loop_
_entity.id
_entity.type
_entity.pdbx_description
1 polymer ?
#
loop_
_entity_poly.entity_id
_entity_poly.type
_entity_poly.pdbx_seq_one_letter_code
_entity_poly.pdbx_strand_id
1 'polypeptide(L)'
;MDIILINLFHLSLHPDPKKAICAVTGLPARYRDPMTGLCYATKEAFKIIRECFRDEQKSAQKKMDMGVLFDSLSSQGLMPRQKRSHISNRSQVSRFQYFGNFHRTPSDDDESSD
;
A
#
# COMPACT_ATOMS: atom_id res chain seq x y z
N MET A 1 34.31 -24.81 -43.50
CA MET A 1 35.04 -24.08 -42.44
C MET A 1 34.26 -22.79 -42.23
N ASP A 2 33.39 -22.61 -41.24
CA ASP A 2 33.30 -23.27 -39.93
C ASP A 2 31.84 -23.29 -39.40
N ILE A 3 31.15 -24.41 -39.59
CA ILE A 3 29.88 -24.74 -38.89
C ILE A 3 30.12 -24.81 -37.36
N ILE A 4 31.39 -24.85 -36.94
CA ILE A 4 31.85 -24.95 -35.56
C ILE A 4 31.49 -23.68 -34.75
N LEU A 5 31.35 -22.50 -35.37
CA LEU A 5 31.12 -21.25 -34.63
C LEU A 5 29.67 -21.04 -34.14
N ILE A 6 28.67 -21.66 -34.79
CA ILE A 6 27.26 -21.50 -34.38
C ILE A 6 26.98 -22.29 -33.08
N ASN A 7 27.70 -23.40 -32.85
CA ASN A 7 27.52 -24.23 -31.65
C ASN A 7 28.12 -23.63 -30.38
N LEU A 8 28.91 -22.55 -30.45
CA LEU A 8 29.55 -21.97 -29.26
C LEU A 8 28.71 -20.86 -28.60
N PHE A 9 27.83 -20.17 -29.34
CA PHE A 9 26.97 -19.11 -28.79
C PHE A 9 25.63 -19.61 -28.22
N HIS A 10 25.27 -20.87 -28.48
CA HIS A 10 24.02 -21.45 -27.98
C HIS A 10 24.19 -22.21 -26.65
N LEU A 11 25.40 -22.24 -26.07
CA LEU A 11 25.73 -23.09 -24.92
C LEU A 11 25.71 -22.41 -23.54
N SER A 12 25.26 -21.16 -23.40
CA SER A 12 25.26 -20.51 -22.08
C SER A 12 24.20 -19.43 -21.88
N LEU A 13 22.97 -19.63 -22.35
CA LEU A 13 21.83 -18.78 -21.97
C LEU A 13 20.60 -19.56 -21.53
N HIS A 14 20.79 -20.64 -20.78
CA HIS A 14 19.75 -21.09 -19.86
C HIS A 14 20.15 -20.67 -18.46
N PRO A 15 19.60 -19.57 -17.90
CA PRO A 15 19.62 -19.41 -16.47
C PRO A 15 18.87 -20.62 -15.90
N ASP A 16 19.59 -21.51 -15.22
CA ASP A 16 18.97 -22.59 -14.49
C ASP A 16 17.81 -22.00 -13.68
N PRO A 17 16.59 -22.56 -13.77
CA PRO A 17 15.50 -22.08 -12.96
C PRO A 17 15.89 -22.36 -11.51
N LYS A 18 16.43 -21.33 -10.83
CA LYS A 18 16.83 -21.40 -9.43
C LYS A 18 15.63 -21.94 -8.68
N LYS A 19 15.74 -23.20 -8.22
CA LYS A 19 14.64 -23.93 -7.61
C LYS A 19 14.15 -23.07 -6.44
N ALA A 20 12.88 -22.69 -6.49
CA ALA A 20 12.33 -21.81 -5.47
C ALA A 20 12.44 -22.50 -4.10
N ILE A 21 12.76 -21.74 -3.06
CA ILE A 21 12.98 -22.27 -1.71
C ILE A 21 11.72 -22.04 -0.88
N CYS A 22 11.39 -22.98 0.01
CA CYS A 22 10.28 -22.85 0.92
C CYS A 22 10.53 -21.71 1.91
N ALA A 23 9.58 -20.79 2.03
CA ALA A 23 9.68 -19.64 2.93
C ALA A 23 9.77 -20.04 4.43
N VAL A 24 9.24 -21.21 4.80
CA VAL A 24 9.21 -21.69 6.18
C VAL A 24 10.40 -22.59 6.50
N THR A 25 10.67 -23.60 5.67
CA THR A 25 11.63 -24.66 5.99
C THR A 25 12.99 -24.50 5.32
N GLY A 26 13.14 -23.61 4.34
CA GLY A 26 14.39 -23.45 3.59
C GLY A 26 14.71 -24.63 2.64
N LEU A 27 13.85 -25.64 2.56
CA LEU A 27 13.98 -26.77 1.62
C LEU A 27 13.56 -26.34 0.20
N PRO A 28 14.01 -27.04 -0.87
CA PRO A 28 13.49 -26.79 -2.21
C PRO A 28 11.97 -26.97 -2.23
N ALA A 29 11.26 -25.93 -2.68
CA ALA A 29 9.81 -25.91 -2.71
C ALA A 29 9.27 -26.81 -3.82
N ARG A 30 8.14 -27.45 -3.54
CA ARG A 30 7.42 -28.30 -4.49
C ARG A 30 6.27 -27.55 -5.16
N TYR A 31 5.67 -26.60 -4.44
CA TYR A 31 4.47 -25.89 -4.87
C TYR A 31 4.56 -24.41 -4.52
N ARG A 32 3.71 -23.61 -5.20
CA ARG A 32 3.45 -22.20 -4.88
C ARG A 32 1.99 -22.05 -4.49
N ASP A 33 1.74 -21.27 -3.45
CA ASP A 33 0.38 -20.93 -3.04
C ASP A 33 -0.15 -19.80 -3.95
N PRO A 34 -1.30 -19.98 -4.65
CA PRO A 34 -1.84 -18.96 -5.55
C PRO A 34 -2.31 -17.69 -4.85
N MET A 35 -2.65 -17.75 -3.55
CA MET A 35 -3.14 -16.56 -2.84
C MET A 35 -2.02 -15.72 -2.23
N THR A 36 -0.99 -16.36 -1.69
CA THR A 36 0.14 -15.66 -1.06
C THR A 36 1.34 -15.49 -2.00
N GLY A 37 1.42 -16.28 -3.08
CA GLY A 37 2.59 -16.35 -3.96
C GLY A 37 3.81 -17.06 -3.34
N LEU A 38 3.73 -17.47 -2.07
CA LEU A 38 4.83 -18.06 -1.33
C LEU A 38 5.05 -19.52 -1.74
N CYS A 39 6.33 -19.90 -1.80
CA CYS A 39 6.76 -21.25 -2.14
C CYS A 39 6.79 -22.14 -0.88
N TYR A 40 6.32 -23.38 -0.99
CA TYR A 40 6.35 -24.34 0.11
C TYR A 40 6.67 -25.77 -0.30
N ALA A 41 7.23 -26.53 0.63
CA ALA A 41 7.64 -27.93 0.42
C ALA A 41 6.66 -28.93 1.06
N THR A 42 6.17 -28.65 2.28
CA THR A 42 5.35 -29.55 3.09
C THR A 42 3.96 -28.99 3.38
N LYS A 43 3.02 -29.86 3.79
CA LYS A 43 1.66 -29.46 4.20
C LYS A 43 1.66 -28.60 5.46
N GLU A 44 2.62 -28.82 6.36
CA GLU A 44 2.78 -28.04 7.59
C GLU A 44 3.19 -26.60 7.26
N ALA A 45 4.17 -26.43 6.36
CA ALA A 45 4.56 -25.11 5.87
C ALA A 45 3.38 -24.37 5.22
N PHE A 46 2.52 -25.07 4.47
CA PHE A 46 1.31 -24.47 3.90
C PHE A 46 0.33 -23.95 4.96
N LYS A 47 0.13 -24.71 6.05
CA LYS A 47 -0.74 -24.28 7.16
C LYS A 47 -0.22 -22.99 7.80
N ILE A 48 1.09 -22.93 8.08
CA ILE A 48 1.75 -21.77 8.66
C ILE A 48 1.59 -20.56 7.73
N ILE A 49 1.88 -20.70 6.43
CA ILE A 49 1.73 -19.62 5.46
C ILE A 49 0.30 -19.04 5.45
N ARG A 50 -0.72 -19.90 5.46
CA ARG A 50 -2.12 -19.45 5.44
C ARG A 50 -2.57 -18.82 6.76
N GLU A 51 -2.06 -19.31 7.88
CA GLU A 51 -2.30 -18.71 9.19
C GLU A 51 -1.69 -17.32 9.28
N CYS A 52 -0.40 -17.19 8.95
CA CYS A 52 0.30 -15.90 8.93
C CYS A 52 -0.40 -14.88 8.01
N PHE A 53 -0.83 -15.31 6.82
CA PHE A 53 -1.54 -14.43 5.90
C PHE A 53 -2.85 -13.87 6.47
N ARG A 54 -3.61 -14.71 7.19
CA ARG A 54 -4.85 -14.29 7.84
C ARG A 54 -4.59 -13.31 8.98
N ASP A 55 -3.54 -13.54 9.75
CA ASP A 55 -3.19 -12.68 10.89
C ASP A 55 -2.64 -11.33 10.42
N GLU A 56 -1.88 -11.31 9.33
CA GLU A 56 -1.44 -10.08 8.69
C GLU A 56 -2.63 -9.23 8.20
N GLN A 57 -3.61 -9.85 7.53
CA GLN A 57 -4.85 -9.17 7.12
C GLN A 57 -5.60 -8.53 8.30
N LYS A 58 -5.73 -9.24 9.43
CA LYS A 58 -6.34 -8.70 10.66
C LYS A 58 -5.51 -7.56 11.24
N SER A 59 -4.19 -7.71 11.25
CA SER A 59 -3.29 -6.69 11.78
C SER A 59 -3.30 -5.42 10.93
N ALA A 60 -3.40 -5.56 9.60
CA ALA A 60 -3.51 -4.44 8.66
C ALA A 60 -4.81 -3.68 8.91
N GLN A 61 -5.92 -4.39 9.12
CA GLN A 61 -7.19 -3.77 9.52
C GLN A 61 -7.08 -2.99 10.83
N LYS A 62 -6.36 -3.51 11.82
CA LYS A 62 -6.14 -2.80 13.09
C LYS A 62 -5.29 -1.54 12.93
N LYS A 63 -4.33 -1.50 11.99
CA LYS A 63 -3.48 -0.33 11.74
C LYS A 63 -4.23 0.83 11.06
N MET A 64 -5.30 0.53 10.32
CA MET A 64 -6.17 1.53 9.71
C MET A 64 -7.38 1.92 10.58
N ASP A 65 -7.51 1.34 11.78
CA ASP A 65 -8.48 1.78 12.77
C ASP A 65 -7.96 3.07 13.44
N MET A 66 -8.51 4.20 12.99
CA MET A 66 -8.21 5.53 13.54
C MET A 66 -8.46 5.64 15.05
N GLY A 67 -9.24 4.72 15.64
CA GLY A 67 -9.46 4.64 17.08
C GLY A 67 -8.22 4.24 17.87
N VAL A 68 -7.42 3.29 17.38
CA VAL A 68 -6.23 2.79 18.10
C VAL A 68 -5.12 3.85 18.17
N LEU A 69 -4.94 4.61 17.09
CA LEU A 69 -4.01 5.74 17.08
C LEU A 69 -4.50 6.85 18.02
N PHE A 70 -5.81 7.15 18.00
CA PHE A 70 -6.40 8.16 18.88
C PHE A 70 -6.23 7.80 20.37
N ASP A 71 -6.43 6.53 20.75
CA ASP A 71 -6.20 6.06 22.13
C ASP A 71 -4.73 6.26 22.56
N SER A 72 -3.80 5.94 21.66
CA SER A 72 -2.35 6.12 21.89
C SER A 72 -1.94 7.58 22.00
N LEU A 73 -2.59 8.48 21.25
CA LEU A 73 -2.34 9.93 21.31
C LEU A 73 -3.03 10.60 22.50
N SER A 74 -4.22 10.12 22.89
CA SER A 74 -4.97 10.65 24.03
C SER A 74 -4.21 10.51 25.36
N SER A 75 -3.37 9.48 25.47
CA SER A 75 -2.53 9.23 26.64
C SER A 75 -1.28 10.11 26.67
N GLN A 76 -0.90 10.76 25.56
CA GLN A 76 0.15 11.78 25.49
C GLN A 76 -0.45 13.20 25.53
N GLY A 77 -1.14 13.56 26.61
CA GLY A 77 -1.19 14.93 27.14
C GLY A 77 -1.52 16.10 26.20
N LEU A 78 -2.19 15.90 25.06
CA LEU A 78 -2.71 17.01 24.26
C LEU A 78 -4.04 17.42 24.89
N MET A 79 -4.02 18.51 25.67
CA MET A 79 -5.22 19.09 26.24
C MET A 79 -6.29 19.25 25.15
N PRO A 80 -7.54 18.78 25.36
CA PRO A 80 -8.63 19.05 24.42
C PRO A 80 -8.72 20.55 24.25
N ARG A 81 -8.50 21.04 23.01
CA ARG A 81 -8.71 22.45 22.68
C ARG A 81 -10.11 22.81 23.14
N GLN A 82 -10.19 23.76 24.07
CA GLN A 82 -11.44 24.21 24.67
C GLN A 82 -12.50 24.41 23.59
N LYS A 83 -13.70 23.87 23.84
CA LYS A 83 -14.90 24.11 23.02
C LYS A 83 -14.93 25.61 22.73
N ARG A 84 -14.80 25.96 21.44
CA ARG A 84 -15.00 27.33 20.97
C ARG A 84 -16.31 27.79 21.59
N SER A 85 -16.24 28.86 22.38
CA SER A 85 -17.35 29.37 23.17
C SER A 85 -18.62 29.36 22.32
N HIS A 86 -19.71 28.85 22.89
CA HIS A 86 -21.03 28.88 22.28
C HIS A 86 -21.31 30.31 21.81
N ILE A 87 -21.34 30.53 20.50
CA ILE A 87 -21.68 31.83 19.93
C ILE A 87 -23.14 32.06 20.31
N SER A 88 -23.38 32.95 21.27
CA SER A 88 -24.73 33.37 21.61
C SER A 88 -25.31 34.04 20.38
N ASN A 89 -26.37 33.46 19.83
CA ASN A 89 -27.14 34.02 18.74
C ASN A 89 -27.50 35.48 19.07
N ARG A 90 -26.86 36.44 18.40
CA ARG A 90 -27.26 37.83 18.47
C ARG A 90 -27.24 38.46 17.09
N SER A 91 -28.46 38.61 16.60
CA SER A 91 -28.97 39.49 15.54
C SER A 91 -28.36 39.34 14.14
N GLN A 92 -29.25 38.99 13.22
CA GLN A 92 -29.19 39.28 11.78
C GLN A 92 -28.28 40.47 11.46
N VAL A 93 -27.19 40.22 10.74
CA VAL A 93 -26.59 41.23 9.87
C VAL A 93 -26.41 40.58 8.52
N SER A 94 -26.80 41.36 7.52
CA SER A 94 -27.09 41.02 6.14
C SER A 94 -26.07 40.12 5.44
N ARG A 95 -26.62 39.31 4.53
CA ARG A 95 -25.98 38.64 3.37
C ARG A 95 -24.67 39.31 2.95
N PHE A 96 -23.71 38.48 2.50
CA PHE A 96 -22.37 38.80 1.99
C PHE A 96 -21.23 38.64 3.01
N GLN A 97 -21.13 37.44 3.60
CA GLN A 97 -19.82 36.90 3.97
C GLN A 97 -19.19 36.34 2.70
N TYR A 98 -18.25 37.08 2.12
CA TYR A 98 -17.44 36.65 0.99
C TYR A 98 -16.72 35.35 1.39
N PHE A 99 -17.10 34.25 0.74
CA PHE A 99 -16.38 32.99 0.82
C PHE A 99 -14.96 33.19 0.29
N GLY A 100 -14.00 32.61 1.00
CA GLY A 100 -12.57 32.74 0.74
C GLY A 100 -12.20 32.52 -0.71
N ASN A 101 -11.23 33.33 -1.15
CA ASN A 101 -10.60 33.25 -2.45
C ASN A 101 -9.87 31.92 -2.57
N PHE A 102 -10.57 30.86 -2.98
CA PHE A 102 -9.92 29.73 -3.60
C PHE A 102 -9.39 30.21 -4.96
N HIS A 103 -8.09 30.07 -5.14
CA HIS A 103 -7.36 30.43 -6.36
C HIS A 103 -8.15 30.00 -7.60
N ARG A 104 -8.73 30.97 -8.32
CA ARG A 104 -9.14 30.74 -9.72
C ARG A 104 -7.87 30.58 -10.52
N THR A 105 -7.66 29.39 -11.08
CA THR A 105 -6.67 29.20 -12.14
C THR A 105 -7.10 30.04 -13.35
N PRO A 106 -6.19 30.82 -13.97
CA PRO A 106 -6.49 31.50 -15.23
C PRO A 106 -6.90 30.47 -16.28
N SER A 107 -7.92 30.78 -17.07
CA SER A 107 -8.26 30.04 -18.28
C SER A 107 -7.18 30.35 -19.32
N ASP A 108 -6.61 29.33 -19.95
CA ASP A 108 -5.78 29.51 -21.13
C ASP A 108 -6.68 29.99 -22.29
N ASP A 109 -6.42 31.18 -22.81
CA ASP A 109 -7.06 31.69 -24.01
C ASP A 109 -6.51 30.90 -25.21
N ASP A 110 -7.35 30.02 -25.77
CA ASP A 110 -7.11 29.40 -27.08
C ASP A 110 -7.32 30.47 -28.18
N GLU A 111 -6.24 31.07 -28.68
CA GLU A 111 -6.28 31.79 -29.96
C GLU A 111 -4.94 31.71 -30.71
N SER A 112 -4.90 30.90 -31.77
CA SER A 112 -3.99 31.12 -32.90
C SER A 112 -4.62 30.59 -34.19
N SER A 113 -4.98 31.54 -35.03
CA SER A 113 -5.48 31.43 -36.41
C SER A 113 -4.52 30.72 -37.37
N ASP A 114 -5.04 30.00 -38.37
CA ASP A 114 -5.20 30.44 -39.77
C ASP A 114 -6.18 29.52 -40.52
#